data_AF-A0A924VKM3-F1
#
_entry.id   AF-A0A924VKM3-F1
#
_cell.length_a   1.000
_cell.length_b   1.000
_cell.length_c   1.000
_cell.angle_alpha   90.00
_cell.angle_beta   90.00
_cell.angle_gamma   90.00
#
_symmetry.space_group_name_H-M   'P 1'
#
loop_
_entity.id
_entity.type
_entity.pdbx_description
1 polymer ?
#
loop_
_entity_poly.entity_id
_entity_poly.type
_entity_poly.pdbx_seq_one_letter_code
_entity_poly.pdbx_strand_id
1 'polypeptide(L)'
;FTVTLRFVMPSALAGAALVFLGIVTELTSTLLLAPNGTRTLAIQFWSRVNDIDYVRAAPYASLMILLSLPVTYLLFARSRSKSTAVNSL
;
A
#
# COMPACT_ATOMS: atom_id res chain seq x y z
N PHE A 1 -29.69 -6.22 10.57
CA PHE A 1 -28.55 -5.68 9.78
C PHE A 1 -27.21 -6.38 10.01
N THR A 2 -27.00 -7.09 11.12
CA THR A 2 -25.71 -7.73 11.46
C THR A 2 -25.31 -8.89 10.56
N VAL A 3 -26.29 -9.62 10.00
CA VAL A 3 -26.04 -10.80 9.15
C VAL A 3 -25.51 -10.38 7.77
N THR A 4 -26.14 -9.39 7.13
CA THR A 4 -25.70 -8.86 5.83
C THR A 4 -24.31 -8.25 5.91
N LEU A 5 -24.00 -7.54 7.00
CA LEU A 5 -22.71 -6.89 7.20
C LEU A 5 -21.55 -7.91 7.21
N ARG A 6 -21.75 -9.11 7.79
CA ARG A 6 -20.74 -10.18 7.83
C ARG A 6 -20.46 -10.78 6.45
N PHE A 7 -21.47 -10.86 5.58
CA PHE A 7 -21.32 -11.39 4.22
C PHE A 7 -20.72 -10.39 3.23
N VAL A 8 -21.01 -9.10 3.39
CA VAL A 8 -20.47 -8.04 2.53
C VAL A 8 -19.10 -7.53 3.04
N MET A 9 -18.74 -7.81 4.30
CA MET A 9 -17.45 -7.47 4.89
C MET A 9 -16.22 -7.86 4.04
N PRO A 10 -16.08 -9.11 3.51
CA PRO A 10 -14.89 -9.49 2.75
C PRO A 10 -14.74 -8.72 1.43
N SER A 11 -15.82 -8.40 0.73
CA SER A 11 -15.76 -7.61 -0.51
C SER A 11 -15.54 -6.13 -0.23
N ALA A 12 -16.15 -5.59 0.83
CA ALA A 12 -15.90 -4.23 1.30
C ALA A 12 -14.44 -4.02 1.72
N LEU A 13 -13.83 -5.00 2.40
CA LEU A 13 -12.41 -4.96 2.76
C LEU A 13 -11.48 -5.03 1.53
N ALA A 14 -11.83 -5.84 0.52
CA ALA A 14 -11.07 -5.89 -0.72
C ALA A 14 -11.17 -4.56 -1.49
N GLY A 15 -12.36 -3.96 -1.58
CA GLY A 15 -12.56 -2.63 -2.17
C GLY A 15 -11.79 -1.54 -1.41
N ALA A 16 -11.84 -1.56 -0.07
CA ALA A 16 -11.08 -0.63 0.76
C ALA A 16 -9.56 -0.79 0.56
N ALA A 17 -9.05 -2.01 0.38
CA ALA A 17 -7.65 -2.25 0.09
C ALA A 17 -7.23 -1.72 -1.30
N LEU A 18 -8.09 -1.88 -2.31
CA LEU A 18 -7.83 -1.35 -3.66
C LEU A 18 -7.89 0.18 -3.69
N VAL A 19 -8.85 0.78 -3.00
CA VAL A 19 -8.94 2.25 -2.85
C VAL A 19 -7.74 2.79 -2.07
N PHE A 20 -7.34 2.12 -0.99
CA PHE A 20 -6.14 2.49 -0.23
C PHE A 20 -4.87 2.42 -1.09
N LEU A 21 -4.69 1.33 -1.86
CA LEU A 21 -3.59 1.21 -2.82
C LEU A 21 -3.63 2.35 -3.85
N GLY A 22 -4.81 2.62 -4.41
CA GLY A 22 -5.05 3.70 -5.36
C GLY A 22 -4.68 5.07 -4.79
N ILE A 23 -5.08 5.39 -3.56
CA ILE A 23 -4.73 6.65 -2.88
C ILE A 23 -3.22 6.74 -2.59
N VAL A 24 -2.60 5.64 -2.18
CA VAL A 24 -1.14 5.59 -1.95
C VAL A 24 -0.36 5.83 -3.25
N THR A 25 -0.89 5.41 -4.40
CA THR A 25 -0.28 5.63 -5.72
C THR A 25 -0.68 6.97 -6.35
N GLU A 26 -1.89 7.46 -6.11
CA GLU A 26 -2.44 8.76 -6.57
C GLU A 26 -2.07 9.91 -5.60
N LEU A 27 -0.83 9.90 -5.11
CA LEU A 27 -0.29 11.00 -4.32
C LEU A 27 -0.11 12.28 -5.17
N THR A 28 0.02 12.16 -6.50
CA THR A 28 0.15 13.27 -7.45
C THR A 28 -1.09 14.19 -7.47
N SER A 29 -2.31 13.63 -7.35
CA SER A 29 -3.53 14.43 -7.30
C SER A 29 -3.67 15.20 -5.97
N THR A 30 -3.09 14.66 -4.90
CA THR A 30 -2.95 15.39 -3.62
C THR A 30 -1.86 16.46 -3.72
N LEU A 31 -0.78 16.26 -4.49
CA LEU A 31 0.23 17.31 -4.76
C LEU A 31 -0.31 18.49 -5.57
N LEU A 32 -1.38 18.31 -6.35
CA LEU A 32 -2.07 19.39 -7.07
C LEU A 32 -3.00 20.22 -6.18
N LEU A 33 -3.52 19.64 -5.08
CA LEU A 33 -4.40 20.32 -4.11
C LEU A 33 -3.73 20.61 -2.76
N ALA A 34 -2.53 20.10 -2.49
CA ALA A 34 -1.82 20.29 -1.24
C ALA A 34 -1.14 21.66 -1.21
N PRO A 35 -1.23 22.40 -0.10
CA PRO A 35 -0.46 23.64 0.06
C PRO A 35 1.04 23.36 -0.07
N ASN A 36 1.75 24.26 -0.77
CA ASN A 36 3.20 24.23 -0.95
C ASN A 36 3.92 23.97 0.38
N GLY A 37 4.48 22.76 0.58
CA GLY A 37 5.32 22.46 1.75
C GLY A 37 5.29 21.02 2.28
N THR A 38 4.35 20.17 1.86
CA THR A 38 4.26 18.78 2.35
C THR A 38 5.38 17.90 1.78
N ARG A 39 6.44 17.69 2.57
CA ARG A 39 7.49 16.72 2.27
C ARG A 39 7.11 15.35 2.83
N THR A 40 6.53 14.49 1.99
CA THR A 40 6.30 13.09 2.34
C THR A 40 7.50 12.22 1.94
N LEU A 41 7.66 11.07 2.60
CA LEU A 41 8.74 10.10 2.31
C LEU A 41 8.77 9.68 0.83
N ALA A 42 7.61 9.54 0.20
CA ALA A 42 7.48 9.18 -1.22
C ALA A 42 7.94 10.30 -2.16
N ILE A 43 7.63 11.56 -1.85
CA ILE A 43 8.07 12.74 -2.63
C ILE A 43 9.59 12.85 -2.59
N GLN A 44 10.19 12.70 -1.41
CA GLN A 44 11.65 12.76 -1.25
C GLN A 44 12.35 11.62 -1.99
N PHE A 45 11.78 10.41 -1.99
CA PHE A 45 12.34 9.28 -2.74
C PHE A 45 12.30 9.52 -4.25
N TRP A 46 11.12 9.78 -4.80
CA TRP A 46 10.96 9.94 -6.25
C TRP A 46 11.67 11.18 -6.78
N SER A 47 11.70 12.29 -6.04
CA SER A 47 12.49 13.47 -6.40
C SER A 47 13.98 13.15 -6.54
N ARG A 48 14.56 12.36 -5.61
CA ARG A 48 15.98 11.99 -5.63
C ARG A 48 16.31 10.97 -6.72
N VAL A 49 15.39 10.06 -7.03
CA VAL A 49 15.52 9.12 -8.16
C VAL A 49 15.49 9.86 -9.49
N ASN A 50 14.63 10.88 -9.64
CA ASN A 50 14.60 11.72 -10.84
C ASN A 50 15.88 12.56 -11.01
N ASP A 51 16.48 13.02 -9.90
CA ASP A 51 17.79 13.69 -9.89
C ASP A 51 18.98 12.71 -10.03
N ILE A 52 18.73 11.41 -10.27
CA ILE A 52 19.76 10.36 -10.43
C ILE A 52 20.63 10.19 -9.14
N ASP A 53 20.21 10.75 -8.01
CA ASP A 53 20.88 10.67 -6.71
C ASP A 53 20.38 9.43 -5.92
N TYR A 54 20.69 8.24 -6.45
CA TYR A 54 20.24 6.96 -5.89
C TYR A 54 20.76 6.71 -4.47
N VAL A 55 21.96 7.22 -4.16
CA VAL A 55 22.60 7.08 -2.84
C VAL A 55 21.75 7.77 -1.77
N ARG A 56 21.23 8.97 -2.05
CA ARG A 56 20.34 9.67 -1.12
C ARG A 56 18.89 9.18 -1.16
N ALA A 57 18.48 8.50 -2.22
CA ALA A 57 17.14 7.90 -2.33
C ALA A 57 17.00 6.59 -1.51
N ALA A 58 18.08 5.81 -1.39
CA ALA A 58 18.09 4.51 -0.71
C ALA A 58 17.42 4.48 0.69
N PRO A 59 17.73 5.39 1.65
CA PRO A 59 17.11 5.32 2.99
C PRO A 59 15.60 5.56 2.96
N TYR A 60 15.11 6.39 2.04
CA TYR A 60 13.68 6.65 1.90
C TYR A 60 12.95 5.42 1.34
N ALA A 61 13.54 4.72 0.37
CA ALA A 61 13.02 3.44 -0.13
C ALA A 61 12.98 2.37 0.96
N SER A 62 14.04 2.25 1.78
CA SER A 62 14.09 1.28 2.87
C SER A 62 12.94 1.48 3.85
N LEU A 63 12.65 2.73 4.24
CA LEU A 63 11.50 3.04 5.10
C LEU A 63 10.17 2.68 4.43
N MET A 64 9.99 3.00 3.15
CA MET A 64 8.77 2.63 2.41
C MET A 64 8.56 1.11 2.36
N ILE A 65 9.62 0.33 2.14
CA ILE A 65 9.57 -1.13 2.16
C ILE A 65 9.20 -1.62 3.56
N LEU A 66 9.84 -1.09 4.60
CA LEU A 66 9.62 -1.50 5.99
C LEU A 66 8.19 -1.23 6.45
N LEU A 67 7.59 -0.12 6.02
CA LEU A 67 6.17 0.17 6.24
C LEU A 67 5.23 -0.74 5.44
N SER A 68 5.67 -1.26 4.29
CA SER A 68 4.86 -2.15 3.43
C SER A 68 4.87 -3.61 3.92
N LEU A 69 5.96 -4.04 4.57
CA LEU A 69 6.13 -5.41 5.08
C LEU A 69 4.95 -5.97 5.91
N PRO A 70 4.31 -5.24 6.84
CA PRO A 70 3.20 -5.78 7.64
C PRO A 70 1.99 -6.12 6.76
N VAL A 71 1.68 -5.26 5.78
CA VAL A 71 0.54 -5.44 4.87
C VAL A 71 0.82 -6.60 3.91
N THR A 72 2.02 -6.64 3.31
CA THR A 72 2.43 -7.75 2.45
C THR A 72 2.45 -9.06 3.22
N TYR A 73 2.98 -9.09 4.44
CA TYR A 73 3.00 -10.28 5.29
C TYR A 73 1.58 -10.78 5.62
N LEU A 74 0.67 -9.88 5.99
CA LEU A 74 -0.73 -10.23 6.27
C LEU A 74 -1.44 -10.80 5.03
N LEU A 75 -1.23 -10.21 3.86
CA LEU A 75 -1.79 -10.71 2.61
C LEU A 75 -1.16 -12.06 2.21
N PHE A 76 0.15 -12.23 2.41
CA PHE A 76 0.86 -13.46 2.09
C PHE A 76 0.48 -14.61 3.03
N ALA A 77 0.28 -14.32 4.31
CA ALA A 77 -0.24 -15.28 5.29
C ALA A 77 -1.67 -15.74 4.93
N ARG A 78 -2.54 -14.82 4.48
CA ARG A 78 -3.88 -15.17 3.99
C ARG A 78 -3.88 -15.93 2.67
N SER A 79 -2.93 -15.64 1.78
CA SER A 79 -2.71 -16.35 0.51
C SER A 79 -2.34 -17.82 0.75
N ARG A 80 -1.36 -18.08 1.63
CA ARG A 80 -0.92 -19.46 1.95
C ARG A 80 -2.03 -20.31 2.56
N SER A 81 -2.86 -19.73 3.43
CA SER A 81 -3.98 -20.47 4.05
C SER A 81 -5.04 -20.91 3.04
N LYS A 82 -5.21 -20.22 1.90
CA LYS A 82 -6.10 -20.66 0.83
C LYS A 82 -5.47 -21.72 -0.07
N SER A 83 -4.16 -21.63 -0.34
CA SER A 83 -3.49 -22.57 -1.25
C SER A 83 -3.37 -23.98 -0.64
N THR A 84 -3.20 -24.11 0.68
CA THR A 84 -3.14 -25.43 1.34
C THR A 84 -4.50 -26.16 1.36
N ALA A 85 -5.61 -25.41 1.41
CA ALA A 85 -6.96 -26.00 1.40
C ALA A 85 -7.41 -26.51 0.01
N VAL A 86 -6.81 -26.00 -1.07
CA VAL A 86 -7.11 -26.42 -2.46
C VAL A 86 -6.33 -27.67 -2.85
N ASN A 87 -5.14 -27.89 -2.28
CA ASN A 87 -4.27 -29.01 -2.60
C ASN A 87 -4.56 -30.29 -1.78
N SER A 88 -5.62 -30.28 -0.97
CA SER A 88 -6.09 -31.41 -0.16
C SER A 88 -7.46 -31.94 -0.60
N LEU A 89 -7.90 -31.57 -1.81
CA LEU A 89 -9.07 -32.10 -2.53
C LEU A 89 -8.60 -32.76 -3.82
#